data_AF-A0A6P6LL58-F1
#
_entry.id   AF-A0A6P6LL58-F1
#
_cell.length_a   1.000
_cell.length_b   1.000
_cell.length_c   1.000
_cell.angle_alpha   90.00
_cell.angle_beta   90.00
_cell.angle_gamma   90.00
#
_symmetry.space_group_name_H-M   'P 1'
#
loop_
_entity.id
_entity.type
_entity.pdbx_description
1 polymer ?
#
loop_
_entity_poly.entity_id
_entity_poly.type
_entity_poly.pdbx_seq_one_letter_code
_entity_poly.pdbx_strand_id
1 'polypeptide(L)'
;MEELSEKDKGLIRDSWESLGKNKVPHGIVMFTRLFELDPALLTLFNYSTNCGVAPECLSSPEFLEHVTKVMLVIDAAVSHLDDLHSLEDFLLNLGKKHQTVGVKTQSFTLVGESLLYMLQSSLGPAYTTPLRQAWLNLYSIVVSAMTRGWAKNGEHKSN
;
A
#
# COMPACT_ATOMS: atom_id res chain seq x y z
N MET A 1 2.56 16.36 9.64
CA MET A 1 2.87 14.94 9.33
C MET A 1 4.35 14.73 9.66
N GLU A 2 4.77 13.59 10.21
CA GLU A 2 6.20 13.39 10.52
C GLU A 2 7.05 13.39 9.24
N GLU A 3 8.28 13.90 9.33
CA GLU A 3 9.23 13.99 8.21
C GLU A 3 10.26 12.87 8.26
N LEU A 4 10.65 12.36 7.10
CA LEU A 4 11.69 11.34 6.95
C LEU A 4 13.08 11.99 6.92
N SER A 5 14.10 11.29 7.43
CA SER A 5 15.49 11.76 7.30
C SER A 5 15.96 11.73 5.85
N GLU A 6 16.89 12.61 5.45
CA GLU A 6 17.47 12.62 4.09
C GLU A 6 18.07 11.26 3.69
N LYS A 7 18.65 10.56 4.67
CA LYS A 7 19.17 9.20 4.49
C LYS A 7 18.05 8.22 4.14
N ASP A 8 16.93 8.26 4.87
CA ASP A 8 15.79 7.38 4.61
C ASP A 8 15.17 7.69 3.24
N LYS A 9 15.04 8.96 2.89
CA LYS A 9 14.53 9.38 1.57
C LYS A 9 15.39 8.83 0.45
N GLY A 10 16.72 8.92 0.57
CA GLY A 10 17.65 8.33 -0.41
C GLY A 10 17.47 6.83 -0.56
N LEU A 11 17.46 6.09 0.56
CA LEU A 11 17.23 4.64 0.56
C LEU A 11 15.92 4.25 -0.13
N ILE A 12 14.83 4.98 0.13
CA ILE A 12 13.52 4.73 -0.47
C ILE A 12 13.56 4.99 -1.98
N ARG A 13 14.11 6.14 -2.41
CA ARG A 13 14.18 6.49 -3.84
C ARG A 13 14.99 5.46 -4.63
N ASP A 14 16.20 5.18 -4.17
CA ASP A 14 17.14 4.29 -4.86
C ASP A 14 16.55 2.87 -4.98
N SER A 15 15.99 2.37 -3.88
CA SER A 15 15.36 1.04 -3.87
C SER A 15 14.12 0.98 -4.76
N TRP A 16 13.26 2.01 -4.73
CA TRP A 16 12.07 2.05 -5.57
C TRP A 16 12.41 2.16 -7.06
N GLU A 17 13.41 2.96 -7.40
CA GLU A 17 13.92 3.09 -8.77
C GLU A 17 14.48 1.75 -9.29
N SER A 18 15.24 1.03 -8.46
CA SER A 18 15.87 -0.25 -8.83
C SER A 18 14.88 -1.36 -9.22
N LEU A 19 13.61 -1.26 -8.79
CA LEU A 19 12.53 -2.18 -9.20
C LEU A 19 12.09 -1.96 -10.66
N GLY A 20 12.63 -0.96 -11.36
CA GLY A 20 12.33 -0.68 -12.76
C GLY A 20 10.98 -0.01 -12.98
N LYS A 21 10.67 0.40 -14.22
CA LYS A 21 9.49 1.23 -14.50
C LYS A 21 8.15 0.52 -14.27
N ASN A 22 8.10 -0.79 -14.54
CA ASN A 22 6.86 -1.56 -14.37
C ASN A 22 6.80 -2.14 -12.96
N LYS A 23 5.99 -1.51 -12.09
CA LYS A 23 5.82 -1.93 -10.70
C LYS A 23 4.74 -3.00 -10.50
N VAL A 24 3.94 -3.30 -11.52
CA VAL A 24 2.79 -4.23 -11.41
C VAL A 24 3.21 -5.64 -10.95
N PRO A 25 4.26 -6.27 -11.50
CA PRO A 25 4.69 -7.61 -11.05
C PRO A 25 5.03 -7.65 -9.56
N HIS A 26 5.67 -6.60 -9.04
CA HIS A 26 5.97 -6.47 -7.61
C HIS A 26 4.69 -6.30 -6.78
N GLY A 27 3.74 -5.49 -7.26
CA GLY A 27 2.42 -5.37 -6.66
C GLY A 27 1.67 -6.71 -6.57
N ILE A 28 1.83 -7.60 -7.56
CA ILE A 28 1.26 -8.96 -7.47
C ILE A 28 1.89 -9.75 -6.33
N VAL A 29 3.21 -9.71 -6.15
CA VAL A 29 3.88 -10.35 -5.00
C VAL A 29 3.33 -9.82 -3.67
N MET A 30 3.12 -8.51 -3.57
CA MET A 30 2.52 -7.87 -2.40
C MET A 30 1.11 -8.40 -2.13
N PHE A 31 0.23 -8.44 -3.13
CA PHE A 31 -1.15 -8.89 -2.93
C PHE A 31 -1.27 -10.41 -2.72
N THR A 32 -0.43 -11.21 -3.36
CA THR A 32 -0.31 -12.65 -3.06
C THR A 32 -0.02 -12.83 -1.58
N ARG A 33 0.97 -12.10 -1.05
CA ARG A 33 1.30 -12.16 0.38
C ARG A 33 0.16 -11.71 1.27
N LEU A 34 -0.56 -10.65 0.88
CA LEU A 34 -1.70 -10.15 1.64
C LEU A 34 -2.79 -11.22 1.80
N PHE A 35 -3.12 -11.94 0.73
CA PHE A 35 -4.14 -12.98 0.76
C PHE A 35 -3.68 -14.28 1.41
N GLU A 36 -2.37 -14.55 1.45
CA GLU A 36 -1.82 -15.61 2.31
C GLU A 36 -1.97 -15.28 3.80
N LEU A 37 -1.80 -14.01 4.18
CA LEU A 37 -1.92 -13.54 5.57
C LEU A 37 -3.38 -13.46 6.02
N ASP A 38 -4.27 -12.99 5.15
CA ASP A 38 -5.71 -12.91 5.42
C ASP A 38 -6.55 -13.20 4.16
N PRO A 39 -6.91 -14.48 3.94
CA PRO A 39 -7.75 -14.89 2.81
C PRO A 39 -9.13 -14.23 2.80
N ALA A 40 -9.64 -13.78 3.96
CA ALA A 40 -10.96 -13.16 4.02
C ALA A 40 -11.01 -11.82 3.28
N LEU A 41 -9.85 -11.16 3.08
CA LEU A 41 -9.77 -9.92 2.30
C LEU A 41 -10.16 -10.10 0.84
N LEU A 42 -10.06 -11.31 0.28
CA LEU A 42 -10.52 -11.60 -1.09
C LEU A 42 -12.00 -11.26 -1.29
N THR A 43 -12.82 -11.39 -0.24
CA THR A 43 -14.26 -11.10 -0.30
C THR A 43 -14.58 -9.62 -0.53
N LEU A 44 -13.60 -8.73 -0.36
CA LEU A 44 -13.73 -7.31 -0.66
C LEU A 44 -13.49 -7.01 -2.16
N PHE A 45 -12.88 -7.95 -2.88
CA PHE A 45 -12.56 -7.85 -4.31
C PHE A 45 -13.62 -8.57 -5.15
N ASN A 46 -14.88 -8.16 -5.01
CA ASN A 46 -16.00 -8.67 -5.80
C ASN A 46 -16.06 -7.99 -7.17
N TYR A 47 -15.09 -8.26 -8.03
CA TYR A 47 -15.12 -7.85 -9.43
C TYR A 47 -16.16 -8.65 -10.23
N SER A 48 -16.38 -8.28 -11.49
CA SER A 48 -17.31 -8.96 -12.43
C SER A 48 -17.12 -10.48 -12.51
N THR A 49 -15.93 -10.95 -12.16
CA THR A 49 -15.55 -12.36 -12.00
C THR A 49 -15.67 -12.75 -10.53
N ASN A 50 -16.41 -13.82 -10.23
CA ASN A 50 -16.44 -14.45 -8.90
C ASN A 50 -15.03 -14.93 -8.53
N CYS A 51 -14.26 -14.09 -7.82
CA CYS A 51 -12.96 -14.45 -7.27
C CYS A 51 -13.15 -15.43 -6.10
N GLY A 52 -13.15 -16.74 -6.37
CA GLY A 52 -13.23 -17.77 -5.32
C GLY A 52 -11.90 -18.03 -4.62
N VAL A 53 -10.77 -17.84 -5.33
CA VAL A 53 -9.41 -18.14 -4.86
C VAL A 53 -8.39 -17.11 -5.34
N ALA A 54 -7.29 -16.94 -4.59
CA ALA A 54 -6.29 -15.90 -4.86
C ALA A 54 -5.69 -15.93 -6.29
N PRO A 55 -5.27 -17.08 -6.87
CA PRO A 55 -4.63 -17.11 -8.19
C PRO A 55 -5.51 -16.58 -9.33
N GLU A 56 -6.82 -16.85 -9.26
CA GLU A 56 -7.80 -16.38 -10.25
C GLU A 56 -7.99 -14.86 -10.14
N CYS A 57 -8.09 -14.35 -8.91
CA CYS A 57 -8.29 -12.92 -8.70
C CYS A 57 -7.07 -12.10 -9.14
N LEU A 58 -5.86 -12.56 -8.79
CA LEU A 58 -4.59 -11.92 -9.15
C LEU A 58 -4.38 -11.79 -10.68
N SER A 59 -5.08 -12.61 -11.48
CA SER A 59 -4.96 -12.63 -12.94
C SER A 59 -6.07 -11.83 -13.65
N SER A 60 -7.09 -11.36 -12.92
CA SER A 60 -8.22 -10.63 -13.52
C SER A 60 -7.83 -9.19 -13.91
N PRO A 61 -8.32 -8.66 -15.05
CA PRO A 61 -8.00 -7.29 -15.48
C PRO A 61 -8.35 -6.22 -14.44
N GLU A 62 -9.48 -6.37 -13.75
CA GLU A 62 -9.97 -5.44 -12.74
C GLU A 62 -9.06 -5.42 -11.51
N PHE A 63 -8.56 -6.60 -11.11
CA PHE A 63 -7.59 -6.70 -10.03
C PHE A 63 -6.24 -6.10 -10.43
N LEU A 64 -5.76 -6.38 -11.65
CA LEU A 64 -4.53 -5.78 -12.16
C LEU A 64 -4.61 -4.24 -12.21
N GLU A 65 -5.79 -3.70 -12.53
CA GLU A 65 -6.03 -2.25 -12.45
C GLU A 65 -5.92 -1.73 -11.01
N HIS A 66 -6.47 -2.47 -10.04
CA HIS A 66 -6.33 -2.13 -8.62
C HIS A 66 -4.88 -2.18 -8.15
N VAL A 67 -4.14 -3.24 -8.49
CA VAL A 67 -2.70 -3.36 -8.20
C VAL A 67 -1.95 -2.17 -8.78
N THR A 68 -2.24 -1.79 -10.02
CA THR A 68 -1.64 -0.63 -10.68
C THR A 68 -1.92 0.66 -9.89
N LYS A 69 -3.17 0.89 -9.47
CA LYS A 69 -3.54 2.05 -8.65
C LYS A 69 -2.78 2.09 -7.33
N VAL A 70 -2.61 0.96 -6.65
CA VAL A 70 -1.83 0.89 -5.41
C VAL A 70 -0.36 1.21 -5.66
N MET A 71 0.25 0.64 -6.71
CA MET A 71 1.63 0.94 -7.07
C MET A 71 1.83 2.42 -7.40
N LEU A 72 0.86 3.06 -8.08
CA LEU A 72 0.89 4.50 -8.36
C LEU A 72 0.76 5.37 -7.10
N VAL A 73 -0.02 4.94 -6.10
CA VAL A 73 -0.11 5.64 -4.81
C VAL A 73 1.24 5.58 -4.08
N ILE A 74 1.90 4.43 -4.09
CA ILE A 74 3.24 4.29 -3.50
C ILE A 74 4.25 5.14 -4.28
N ASP A 75 4.20 5.11 -5.61
CA ASP A 75 5.05 5.92 -6.47
C ASP A 75 4.87 7.43 -6.22
N ALA A 76 3.63 7.88 -6.03
CA ALA A 76 3.34 9.26 -5.64
C ALA A 76 3.95 9.61 -4.28
N ALA A 77 3.84 8.73 -3.29
CA ALA A 77 4.45 8.92 -1.98
C ALA A 77 5.99 8.99 -2.06
N VAL A 78 6.63 8.14 -2.86
CA VAL A 78 8.08 8.17 -3.11
C VAL A 78 8.49 9.45 -3.83
N SER A 79 7.70 9.90 -4.80
CA SER A 79 7.97 11.12 -5.57
C SER A 79 7.84 12.40 -4.72
N HIS A 80 7.02 12.38 -3.68
CA HIS A 80 6.77 13.52 -2.79
C HIS A 80 7.45 13.36 -1.42
N LEU A 81 8.54 12.60 -1.31
CA LEU A 81 9.25 12.42 -0.03
C LEU A 81 9.71 13.73 0.63
N ASP A 82 9.95 14.78 -0.16
CA ASP A 82 10.34 16.11 0.34
C ASP A 82 9.15 16.99 0.74
N ASP A 83 7.94 16.64 0.31
CA ASP A 83 6.70 17.34 0.65
C ASP A 83 5.55 16.34 0.72
N LEU A 84 5.62 15.41 1.68
CA LEU A 84 4.56 14.42 1.86
C LEU A 84 3.25 15.09 2.26
N HIS A 85 3.30 16.29 2.87
CA HIS A 85 2.12 17.05 3.29
C HIS A 85 1.22 17.41 2.10
N SER A 86 1.80 17.66 0.93
CA SER A 86 1.03 17.85 -0.32
C SER A 86 0.06 16.69 -0.65
N LEU A 87 0.32 15.48 -0.16
CA LEU A 87 -0.54 14.30 -0.37
C LEU A 87 -1.60 14.12 0.71
N GLU A 88 -1.65 14.95 1.75
CA GLU A 88 -2.48 14.71 2.93
C GLU A 88 -3.97 14.58 2.58
N ASP A 89 -4.54 15.52 1.84
CA ASP A 89 -5.96 15.48 1.46
C ASP A 89 -6.29 14.29 0.57
N PHE A 90 -5.36 13.93 -0.33
CA PHE A 90 -5.50 12.75 -1.17
C PHE A 90 -5.55 11.46 -0.33
N LEU A 91 -4.63 11.31 0.63
CA LEU A 91 -4.57 10.15 1.52
C LEU A 91 -5.76 10.08 2.48
N LEU A 92 -6.22 11.22 3.00
CA LEU A 92 -7.45 11.30 3.80
C LEU A 92 -8.65 10.79 2.99
N ASN A 93 -8.81 11.26 1.75
CA ASN A 93 -9.89 10.80 0.87
C ASN A 93 -9.75 9.30 0.52
N LEU A 94 -8.53 8.81 0.32
CA LEU A 94 -8.27 7.40 0.09
C LEU A 94 -8.71 6.55 1.29
N GLY A 95 -8.42 7.00 2.51
CA GLY A 95 -8.91 6.39 3.74
C GLY A 95 -10.44 6.30 3.82
N LYS A 96 -11.16 7.37 3.47
CA LYS A 96 -12.63 7.39 3.41
C LYS A 96 -13.17 6.36 2.42
N LYS A 97 -12.55 6.25 1.23
CA LYS A 97 -12.93 5.26 0.21
C LYS A 97 -12.75 3.83 0.73
N HIS A 98 -11.63 3.55 1.39
CA HIS A 98 -11.37 2.23 1.98
C HIS A 98 -12.39 1.86 3.05
N GLN A 99 -12.83 2.82 3.87
CA GLN A 99 -13.92 2.59 4.81
C GLN A 99 -15.24 2.23 4.10
N THR A 100 -15.60 2.97 3.05
CA THR A 100 -16.85 2.75 2.31
C THR A 100 -16.94 1.35 1.70
N VAL A 101 -15.80 0.78 1.29
CA VAL A 101 -15.74 -0.60 0.74
C VAL A 101 -15.52 -1.68 1.81
N GLY A 102 -15.58 -1.33 3.10
CA GLY A 102 -15.54 -2.30 4.20
C GLY A 102 -14.15 -2.73 4.65
N VAL A 103 -13.08 -2.11 4.14
CA VAL A 103 -11.71 -2.36 4.63
C VAL A 103 -11.61 -1.86 6.07
N LYS A 104 -11.08 -2.70 6.96
CA LYS A 104 -10.85 -2.35 8.36
C LYS A 104 -9.45 -1.77 8.53
N THR A 105 -9.25 -0.94 9.56
CA THR A 105 -7.93 -0.37 9.85
C THR A 105 -6.87 -1.42 10.15
N GLN A 106 -7.25 -2.58 10.71
CA GLN A 106 -6.33 -3.70 10.94
C GLN A 106 -5.72 -4.24 9.63
N SER A 107 -6.45 -4.15 8.52
CA SER A 107 -5.97 -4.59 7.21
C SER A 107 -4.78 -3.75 6.74
N PHE A 108 -4.64 -2.49 7.18
CA PHE A 108 -3.46 -1.68 6.85
C PHE A 108 -2.18 -2.26 7.44
N THR A 109 -2.21 -2.87 8.63
CA THR A 109 -1.01 -3.54 9.16
C THR A 109 -0.54 -4.66 8.24
N LEU A 110 -1.46 -5.50 7.75
CA LEU A 110 -1.16 -6.60 6.84
C LEU A 110 -0.67 -6.11 5.47
N VAL A 111 -1.21 -4.99 4.97
CA VAL A 111 -0.74 -4.33 3.76
C VAL A 111 0.70 -3.84 3.93
N GLY A 112 1.05 -3.27 5.09
CA GLY A 112 2.41 -2.87 5.41
C GLY A 112 3.39 -4.05 5.44
N GLU A 113 3.01 -5.14 6.10
CA GLU A 113 3.81 -6.37 6.11
C GLU A 113 4.01 -6.93 4.70
N SER A 114 2.95 -6.91 3.88
CA SER A 114 2.98 -7.39 2.50
C SER A 114 3.86 -6.52 1.60
N LEU A 115 3.86 -5.20 1.80
CA LEU A 115 4.76 -4.26 1.12
C LEU A 115 6.23 -4.57 1.47
N LEU A 116 6.54 -4.72 2.76
CA LEU A 116 7.90 -5.05 3.21
C LEU A 116 8.36 -6.42 2.69
N TYR A 117 7.46 -7.40 2.64
CA TYR A 117 7.73 -8.71 2.04
C TYR A 117 8.03 -8.59 0.54
N MET A 118 7.22 -7.82 -0.19
CA MET A 118 7.45 -7.56 -1.62
C MET A 118 8.82 -6.93 -1.86
N LEU A 119 9.20 -5.92 -1.06
CA LEU A 119 10.50 -5.25 -1.19
C LEU A 119 11.63 -6.24 -0.91
N GLN A 120 11.51 -7.06 0.14
CA GLN A 120 12.49 -8.10 0.46
C GLN A 120 12.67 -9.09 -0.70
N SER A 121 11.57 -9.63 -1.22
CA SER A 121 11.59 -10.60 -2.33
C SER A 121 12.14 -10.01 -3.63
N SER A 122 11.88 -8.72 -3.87
CA SER A 122 12.25 -8.06 -5.12
C SER A 122 13.69 -7.53 -5.12
N LEU A 123 14.20 -7.07 -3.98
CA LEU A 123 15.53 -6.48 -3.85
C LEU A 123 16.58 -7.49 -3.39
N GLY A 124 16.16 -8.63 -2.82
CA GLY A 124 17.05 -9.70 -2.39
C GLY A 124 18.14 -9.18 -1.43
N PRO A 125 19.44 -9.40 -1.73
CA PRO A 125 20.55 -8.94 -0.87
C PRO A 125 20.61 -7.42 -0.65
N ALA A 126 20.02 -6.61 -1.53
CA ALA A 126 19.97 -5.16 -1.36
C ALA A 126 18.94 -4.72 -0.30
N TYR A 127 18.07 -5.62 0.16
CA TYR A 127 17.12 -5.35 1.23
C TYR A 127 17.78 -5.41 2.61
N THR A 128 18.22 -4.25 3.09
CA THR A 128 18.93 -4.11 4.37
C THR A 128 18.01 -3.67 5.52
N THR A 129 18.44 -3.86 6.77
CA THR A 129 17.70 -3.39 7.95
C THR A 129 17.40 -1.89 7.92
N PRO A 130 18.35 -1.00 7.58
CA PRO A 130 18.05 0.43 7.42
C PRO A 130 16.99 0.69 6.34
N LEU A 131 17.07 0.00 5.21
CA LEU A 131 16.09 0.15 4.14
C LEU A 131 14.69 -0.25 4.59
N ARG A 132 14.56 -1.40 5.27
CA ARG A 132 13.30 -1.85 5.88
C ARG A 132 12.72 -0.79 6.80
N GLN A 133 13.56 -0.19 7.66
CA GLN A 133 13.09 0.82 8.61
C GLN A 133 12.63 2.10 7.89
N ALA A 134 13.36 2.55 6.87
CA ALA A 134 12.97 3.70 6.06
C ALA A 134 11.59 3.50 5.41
N TRP A 135 11.36 2.34 4.79
CA TRP A 135 10.06 1.99 4.20
C TRP A 135 8.94 1.87 5.24
N LEU A 136 9.23 1.32 6.41
CA LEU A 136 8.25 1.24 7.50
C LEU A 136 7.84 2.64 7.98
N ASN A 137 8.79 3.58 8.08
CA ASN A 137 8.50 4.95 8.48
C ASN A 137 7.61 5.66 7.43
N LEU A 138 7.96 5.56 6.14
CA LEU A 138 7.13 6.09 5.06
C LEU A 138 5.71 5.50 5.09
N TYR A 139 5.62 4.17 5.22
CA TYR A 139 4.33 3.48 5.25
C TYR A 139 3.48 3.93 6.44
N SER A 140 4.08 4.10 7.61
CA SER A 140 3.40 4.57 8.82
C SER A 140 2.84 5.98 8.65
N ILE A 141 3.58 6.88 7.99
CA ILE A 141 3.11 8.23 7.65
C ILE A 141 1.86 8.15 6.75
N VAL A 142 1.93 7.36 5.67
CA VAL A 142 0.83 7.18 4.72
C VAL A 142 -0.42 6.61 5.41
N VAL A 143 -0.25 5.53 6.19
CA VAL A 143 -1.35 4.88 6.91
C VAL A 143 -1.93 5.77 8.00
N SER A 144 -1.12 6.59 8.67
CA SER A 144 -1.62 7.56 9.65
C SER A 144 -2.59 8.55 9.00
N ALA A 145 -2.26 9.08 7.82
CA ALA A 145 -3.17 9.95 7.06
C ALA A 145 -4.43 9.18 6.61
N MET A 146 -4.29 7.99 6.04
CA MET A 146 -5.44 7.18 5.62
C MET A 146 -6.35 6.80 6.80
N THR A 147 -5.79 6.46 7.96
CA THR A 147 -6.55 6.09 9.15
C THR A 147 -7.35 7.27 9.70
N ARG A 148 -6.78 8.49 9.69
CA ARG A 148 -7.53 9.71 10.03
C ARG A 148 -8.70 9.95 9.06
N GLY A 149 -8.47 9.72 7.77
CA GLY A 149 -9.51 9.81 6.74
C GLY A 149 -10.63 8.79 6.94
N TRP A 150 -10.24 7.54 7.20
CA TRP A 150 -11.13 6.42 7.52
C TRP A 150 -12.01 6.75 8.73
N ALA A 151 -11.43 7.21 9.84
CA ALA A 151 -12.17 7.52 11.06
C ALA A 151 -13.23 8.61 10.85
N LYS A 152 -12.89 9.70 10.17
CA LYS A 152 -13.80 10.84 9.91
C LYS A 152 -15.07 10.44 9.13
N ASN A 153 -14.99 9.46 8.23
CA ASN A 153 -16.16 8.99 7.48
C ASN A 153 -17.03 8.02 8.30
N GLY A 154 -16.48 7.44 9.38
CA GLY A 154 -17.22 6.61 10.33
C GLY A 154 -18.00 7.45 11.34
N GLU A 155 -17.44 8.58 11.78
CA GLU A 155 -18.10 9.51 12.70
C GLU A 155 -19.38 10.12 12.11
N HIS A 156 -19.42 10.38 10.80
CA HIS A 156 -20.63 10.89 10.13
C HIS A 156 -21.78 9.89 10.02
N LYS A 157 -21.57 8.60 10.29
CA LYS A 157 -22.60 7.56 10.24
C LYS A 157 -23.12 7.12 11.62
N SER A 158 -22.55 7.67 12.70
CA SER A 158 -22.86 7.28 14.08
C SER A 158 -23.84 8.23 14.79
N ASN A 159 -24.58 9.07 14.05
CA ASN A 159 -25.54 10.04 14.59
C ASN A 159 -26.91 9.91 13.91
#